data_AF-A0A7G2RRV8-F1
#
_entry.id   AF-A0A7G2RRV8-F1
#
_cell.length_a   1.000
_cell.length_b   1.000
_cell.length_c   1.000
_cell.angle_alpha   90.00
_cell.angle_beta   90.00
_cell.angle_gamma   90.00
#
_symmetry.space_group_name_H-M   'P 1'
#
loop_
_entity.id
_entity.type
_entity.pdbx_description
1 polymer ?
#
loop_
_entity_poly.entity_id
_entity_poly.type
_entity_poly.pdbx_seq_one_letter_code
_entity_poly.pdbx_strand_id
1 'polypeptide(L)'
;MLFIETSTFTKLLSNYLTDEEYRGLQNYLLQKPDAGDLIKGSGGVRKVRWAPAGSGKSGGIRAIYYWKKSDHEIWMLTLYSKSERASIPGHTLKQIAEAIKNG
;
A
#
# COMPACT_ATOMS: atom_id res chain seq x y z
N MET A 1 -9.91 -2.34 11.90
CA MET A 1 -9.39 -1.50 10.79
C MET A 1 -9.99 -1.98 9.50
N LEU A 2 -10.55 -1.08 8.69
CA LEU A 2 -11.08 -1.42 7.37
C LEU A 2 -9.98 -1.26 6.31
N PHE A 3 -9.87 -2.23 5.40
CA PHE A 3 -8.99 -2.14 4.24
C PHE A 3 -9.84 -1.81 3.01
N ILE A 4 -9.53 -0.70 2.35
CA ILE A 4 -10.23 -0.22 1.16
C ILE A 4 -9.24 -0.26 0.00
N GLU A 5 -9.60 -0.93 -1.08
CA GLU A 5 -8.76 -1.03 -2.26
C GLU A 5 -9.22 -0.05 -3.34
N THR A 6 -8.26 0.63 -3.96
CA THR A 6 -8.55 1.30 -5.22
C THR A 6 -8.71 0.26 -6.33
N SER A 7 -9.43 0.62 -7.38
CA SER A 7 -9.56 -0.24 -8.57
C SER A 7 -8.20 -0.56 -9.20
N THR A 8 -7.22 0.33 -9.11
CA THR A 8 -5.84 0.08 -9.55
C THR A 8 -5.16 -0.97 -8.70
N PHE A 9 -5.31 -0.91 -7.37
CA PHE A 9 -4.72 -1.91 -6.47
C PHE A 9 -5.29 -3.30 -6.74
N THR A 10 -6.62 -3.44 -6.77
CA THR A 10 -7.29 -4.73 -6.99
C THR A 10 -6.89 -5.36 -8.33
N LYS A 11 -6.78 -4.56 -9.40
CA LYS A 11 -6.35 -5.04 -10.73
C LYS A 11 -4.91 -5.53 -10.77
N LEU A 12 -4.03 -4.94 -9.96
CA LEU A 12 -2.62 -5.30 -9.92
C LEU A 12 -2.35 -6.46 -8.97
N LEU A 13 -3.11 -6.57 -7.87
CA LEU A 13 -2.83 -7.46 -6.75
C LEU A 13 -2.49 -8.89 -7.14
N SER A 14 -3.33 -9.53 -7.97
CA SER A 14 -3.16 -10.92 -8.38
C SER A 14 -1.89 -11.18 -9.20
N ASN A 15 -1.27 -10.15 -9.77
CA ASN A 15 0.01 -10.29 -10.48
C ASN A 15 1.21 -10.40 -9.53
N TYR A 16 1.04 -10.06 -8.24
CA TYR A 16 2.14 -9.97 -7.29
C TYR A 16 1.96 -10.78 -6.02
N LEU A 17 0.74 -10.85 -5.48
CA LEU A 17 0.44 -11.54 -4.24
C LEU A 17 -0.73 -12.50 -4.45
N THR A 18 -0.58 -13.70 -3.89
CA THR A 18 -1.69 -14.59 -3.58
C THR A 18 -2.55 -14.01 -2.45
N ASP A 19 -3.75 -14.54 -2.29
CA ASP A 19 -4.66 -14.13 -1.21
C ASP A 19 -4.05 -14.32 0.19
N GLU A 20 -3.25 -15.37 0.38
CA GLU A 20 -2.58 -15.64 1.65
C GLU A 20 -1.46 -14.61 1.93
N GLU A 21 -0.65 -14.30 0.93
CA GLU A 21 0.40 -13.29 1.05
C GLU A 21 -0.18 -11.88 1.27
N TYR A 22 -1.32 -11.57 0.63
CA TYR A 22 -2.03 -10.31 0.84
C TYR A 22 -2.67 -10.25 2.24
N ARG A 23 -3.27 -11.34 2.72
CA ARG A 23 -3.75 -11.44 4.10
C ARG A 23 -2.61 -11.23 5.10
N GLY A 24 -1.42 -11.74 4.80
CA GLY A 24 -0.21 -11.48 5.57
C GLY A 24 0.12 -9.98 5.65
N LEU A 25 0.07 -9.27 4.51
CA LEU A 25 0.28 -7.82 4.47
C LEU A 25 -0.78 -7.06 5.28
N GLN A 26 -2.05 -7.43 5.14
CA GLN A 26 -3.14 -6.82 5.92
C GLN A 26 -2.95 -7.04 7.42
N ASN A 27 -2.62 -8.25 7.86
CA ASN A 27 -2.35 -8.55 9.26
C ASN A 27 -1.15 -7.74 9.80
N TYR A 28 -0.10 -7.59 9.00
CA TYR A 28 1.04 -6.75 9.36
C TYR A 28 0.64 -5.29 9.54
N LEU A 29 -0.10 -4.72 8.58
CA LEU A 29 -0.55 -3.33 8.62
C LEU A 29 -1.62 -3.07 9.69
N LEU A 30 -2.41 -4.08 10.06
CA LEU A 30 -3.35 -4.01 11.18
C LEU A 30 -2.61 -3.77 12.50
N GLN A 31 -1.45 -4.41 12.69
CA GLN A 31 -0.62 -4.27 13.88
C GLN A 31 0.30 -3.04 13.83
N LYS A 32 0.80 -2.70 12.63
CA LYS A 32 1.74 -1.59 12.41
C LYS A 32 1.30 -0.72 11.23
N PRO A 33 0.21 0.06 11.38
CA PRO A 33 -0.31 0.88 10.29
C PRO A 33 0.64 2.02 9.88
N ASP A 34 1.64 2.35 10.70
CA ASP A 34 2.69 3.33 10.44
C ASP A 34 4.00 2.74 9.89
N ALA A 35 4.08 1.43 9.66
CA ALA A 35 5.30 0.75 9.21
C ALA A 35 5.86 1.23 7.86
N GLY A 36 5.02 1.82 7.00
CA GLY A 36 5.46 2.36 5.72
C GLY A 36 6.12 3.73 5.84
N ASP A 37 7.20 3.92 5.10
CA ASP A 37 7.90 5.20 4.98
C ASP A 37 6.96 6.25 4.36
N LEU A 38 6.91 7.44 4.94
CA LEU A 38 6.15 8.57 4.36
C LEU A 38 6.78 8.99 3.03
N ILE A 39 5.95 9.12 2.00
CA ILE A 39 6.38 9.68 0.72
C ILE A 39 6.29 11.20 0.82
N LYS A 40 7.42 11.90 0.77
CA LYS A 40 7.48 13.36 0.89
C LYS A 40 6.60 14.04 -0.15
N GLY A 41 5.82 15.03 0.28
CA GLY A 41 4.94 15.81 -0.60
C GLY A 41 3.66 15.08 -1.05
N SER A 42 3.36 13.90 -0.49
CA SER A 42 2.18 13.09 -0.86
C SER A 42 0.93 13.35 -0.02
N GLY A 43 0.99 14.24 0.98
CA GLY A 43 -0.15 14.44 1.89
C GLY A 43 -0.38 13.29 2.89
N GLY A 44 0.62 12.43 3.11
CA GLY A 44 0.57 11.39 4.15
C GLY A 44 0.54 9.96 3.64
N VAL A 45 0.73 9.74 2.33
CA VAL A 45 0.84 8.41 1.73
C VAL A 45 2.14 7.75 2.17
N ARG A 46 2.05 6.44 2.41
CA ARG A 46 3.12 5.59 2.92
C ARG A 46 3.49 4.50 1.92
N LYS A 47 4.74 4.06 2.00
CA LYS A 47 5.29 2.94 1.22
C LYS A 47 5.81 1.87 2.16
N VAL A 48 5.20 0.69 2.16
CA VAL A 48 5.71 -0.48 2.89
C VAL A 48 6.37 -1.45 1.92
N ARG A 49 7.53 -1.99 2.33
CA ARG A 49 8.20 -3.08 1.62
C ARG A 49 7.66 -4.39 2.18
N TRP A 50 7.11 -5.24 1.32
CA TRP A 50 6.51 -6.50 1.74
C TRP A 50 7.13 -7.67 0.98
N ALA A 51 7.61 -8.65 1.74
CA ALA A 51 8.17 -9.89 1.21
C ALA A 51 7.70 -11.03 2.14
N PRO A 52 6.78 -11.88 1.69
CA PRO A 52 6.33 -13.03 2.47
C PRO A 52 7.51 -13.97 2.76
N ALA A 53 7.57 -14.53 3.96
CA ALA A 53 8.59 -15.52 4.30
C ALA A 53 8.29 -16.84 3.58
N GLY A 54 9.29 -17.41 2.89
CA GLY A 54 9.16 -18.70 2.20
C GLY A 54 8.53 -18.65 0.81
N SER A 55 8.22 -17.47 0.26
CA SER A 55 7.66 -17.38 -1.08
C SER A 55 8.74 -17.54 -2.15
N GLY A 56 8.63 -18.61 -2.94
CA GLY A 56 9.34 -18.71 -4.22
C GLY A 56 8.73 -17.76 -5.26
N LYS A 57 9.50 -17.33 -6.27
CA LYS A 57 9.14 -16.46 -7.41
C LYS A 57 8.50 -15.07 -7.12
N SER A 58 7.76 -14.83 -6.04
CA SER A 58 7.18 -13.51 -5.71
C SER A 58 8.23 -12.60 -5.04
N GLY A 59 9.15 -12.09 -5.86
CA GLY A 59 10.12 -11.08 -5.43
C GLY A 59 9.40 -9.91 -4.76
N GLY A 60 9.83 -9.53 -3.54
CA GLY A 60 9.10 -8.59 -2.69
C GLY A 60 8.60 -7.31 -3.38
N ILE A 61 7.45 -6.83 -2.91
CA ILE A 61 6.73 -5.70 -3.46
C ILE A 61 6.93 -4.42 -2.65
N ARG A 62 6.49 -3.31 -3.23
CA ARG A 62 6.24 -2.04 -2.54
C ARG A 62 4.75 -1.75 -2.62
N ALA A 63 4.05 -1.87 -1.49
CA ALA A 63 2.65 -1.45 -1.39
C ALA A 63 2.58 0.02 -0.97
N ILE A 64 1.76 0.78 -1.68
CA ILE A 64 1.51 2.20 -1.45
C ILE A 64 0.13 2.32 -0.81
N TYR A 65 0.06 2.92 0.37
CA TYR A 65 -1.18 3.00 1.13
C TYR A 65 -1.32 4.33 1.87
N TYR A 66 -2.54 4.71 2.19
CA TYR A 66 -2.85 5.86 3.05
C TYR A 66 -3.54 5.37 4.32
N TRP A 67 -3.07 5.83 5.48
CA TRP A 67 -3.66 5.49 6.77
C TRP A 67 -4.54 6.65 7.25
N LYS A 68 -5.86 6.50 7.08
CA LYS A 68 -6.87 7.47 7.53
C LYS A 68 -7.19 7.20 9.00
N LYS A 69 -6.42 7.83 9.89
CA LYS A 69 -6.48 7.60 11.34
C LYS A 69 -7.87 7.85 11.94
N SER A 70 -8.55 8.91 11.49
CA SER A 70 -9.85 9.33 12.02
C SER A 70 -10.92 8.25 11.89
N ASP A 71 -10.85 7.48 10.80
CA ASP A 71 -11.90 6.54 10.40
C ASP A 71 -11.44 5.10 10.63
N HIS A 72 -10.21 4.92 11.12
CA HIS A 72 -9.59 3.62 11.34
C HIS A 72 -9.54 2.77 10.05
N GLU A 73 -9.15 3.40 8.94
CA GLU A 73 -9.05 2.81 7.60
C GLU A 73 -7.63 2.80 7.05
N ILE A 74 -7.32 1.78 6.26
CA ILE A 74 -6.15 1.73 5.38
C ILE A 74 -6.63 1.65 3.94
N TRP A 75 -6.25 2.66 3.17
CA TRP A 75 -6.53 2.73 1.73
C TRP A 75 -5.33 2.19 0.96
N MET A 76 -5.50 1.03 0.32
CA MET A 76 -4.51 0.39 -0.54
C MET A 76 -4.56 1.03 -1.93
N LEU A 77 -3.57 1.87 -2.25
CA LEU A 77 -3.61 2.76 -3.42
C LEU A 77 -3.07 2.11 -4.69
N THR A 78 -1.92 1.45 -4.59
CA THR A 78 -1.26 0.72 -5.68
C THR A 78 -0.12 -0.12 -5.12
N LEU A 79 0.44 -1.01 -5.93
CA LEU A 79 1.64 -1.78 -5.59
C LEU A 79 2.46 -2.09 -6.84
N TYR A 80 3.75 -2.34 -6.65
CA TYR A 80 4.68 -2.68 -7.73
C TYR A 80 5.88 -3.46 -7.19
N SER A 81 6.55 -4.21 -8.04
CA SER A 81 7.76 -4.96 -7.71
C SER A 81 8.98 -4.05 -7.53
N LYS A 82 10.07 -4.60 -6.99
CA LYS A 82 11.34 -3.87 -6.83
C LYS A 82 11.89 -3.32 -8.15
N SER A 83 11.74 -4.04 -9.25
CA SER A 83 12.36 -3.77 -10.55
C SER A 83 11.61 -2.75 -11.41
N GLU A 84 10.30 -2.58 -11.21
CA GLU A 84 9.49 -1.71 -12.06
C GLU A 84 9.69 -0.22 -11.78
N ARG A 85 9.86 0.15 -10.51
CA ARG A 85 9.96 1.56 -10.13
C ARG A 85 10.61 1.74 -8.76
N ALA A 86 11.42 2.78 -8.58
CA ALA A 86 12.03 3.10 -7.29
C ALA A 86 11.07 3.85 -6.33
N SER A 87 10.27 4.78 -6.87
CA SER A 87 9.29 5.56 -6.11
C SER A 87 8.24 6.16 -7.03
N ILE A 88 7.05 6.43 -6.50
CA ILE A 88 6.04 7.28 -7.14
C ILE A 88 6.27 8.72 -6.63
N PRO A 89 6.25 9.74 -7.50
CA PRO A 89 6.37 11.14 -7.06
C PRO A 89 5.26 11.53 -6.08
N GLY A 90 5.63 12.21 -5.00
CA GLY A 90 4.68 12.59 -3.96
C GLY A 90 3.53 13.47 -4.47
N HIS A 91 3.83 14.44 -5.35
CA HIS A 91 2.80 15.33 -5.90
C HIS A 91 1.68 14.57 -6.63
N THR A 92 1.99 13.45 -7.29
CA THR A 92 1.00 12.58 -7.95
C THR A 92 0.06 11.93 -6.93
N LEU A 93 0.59 11.53 -5.78
CA LEU A 93 -0.16 10.88 -4.71
C LEU A 93 -0.97 11.86 -3.85
N LYS A 94 -0.56 13.13 -3.83
CA LYS A 94 -1.18 14.17 -3.00
C LYS A 94 -2.67 14.35 -3.31
N GLN A 95 -3.03 14.40 -4.59
CA GLN A 95 -4.43 14.56 -5.00
C GLN A 95 -5.30 13.39 -4.52
N ILE A 96 -4.77 12.16 -4.57
CA ILE A 96 -5.46 10.96 -4.09
C ILE A 96 -5.64 11.04 -2.56
N ALA A 97 -4.61 11.44 -1.83
CA ALA A 97 -4.68 11.57 -0.37
C ALA A 97 -5.68 12.66 0.07
N GLU A 98 -5.74 13.79 -0.64
CA GLU A 98 -6.69 14.86 -0.36
C GLU A 98 -8.13 14.41 -0.62
N ALA A 99 -8.39 13.68 -1.70
CA ALA A 99 -9.71 13.11 -1.98
C ALA A 99 -10.17 12.15 -0.88
N ILE A 100 -9.29 11.25 -0.42
CA ILE A 100 -9.60 10.29 0.66
C ILE A 100 -9.79 10.99 2.00
N LYS A 101 -9.03 12.05 2.28
CA LYS A 101 -9.13 12.78 3.54
C LYS A 101 -10.45 13.53 3.68
N ASN A 102 -11.01 14.00 2.57
CA ASN A 102 -12.19 14.86 2.54
C ASN A 102 -13.51 14.13 2.27
N GLY A 103 -13.48 12.88 1.83
CA GLY A 103 -14.65 11.99 1.75
C GLY A 103 -14.87 11.26 3.07
#